data_AF-A0A958QFF5-F1
#
_entry.id   AF-A0A958QFF5-F1
#
_cell.length_a   1.000
_cell.length_b   1.000
_cell.length_c   1.000
_cell.angle_alpha   90.00
_cell.angle_beta   90.00
_cell.angle_gamma   90.00
#
_symmetry.space_group_name_H-M   'P 1'
#
loop_
_entity.id
_entity.type
_entity.pdbx_description
1 polymer ?
#
loop_
_entity_poly.entity_id
_entity_poly.type
_entity_poly.pdbx_seq_one_letter_code
_entity_poly.pdbx_strand_id
1 'polypeptide(L)'
;MKKEIKPWQEISRSCLAKTRVFDVLVKRMRSPDGSYEDDFYSLETYDWINVIPITSDLEVVLVRQFRHGTREALLEVPGGIIDEKHGGSPEQAAKMELREETGRKAGSLTELGWNHP
;
A
#
# COMPACT_ATOMS: atom_id res chain seq x y z
N MET A 1 -29.12 -2.68 -12.18
CA MET A 1 -27.98 -2.23 -13.01
C MET A 1 -26.96 -1.55 -12.11
N LYS A 2 -25.70 -2.02 -12.08
CA LYS A 2 -24.63 -1.27 -11.43
C LYS A 2 -24.40 0.02 -12.24
N LYS A 3 -24.44 1.17 -11.59
CA LYS A 3 -24.16 2.47 -12.23
C LYS A 3 -22.70 2.47 -12.66
N GLU A 4 -22.44 2.65 -13.96
CA GLU A 4 -21.08 2.76 -14.48
C GLU A 4 -20.44 4.04 -13.92
N ILE A 5 -19.28 3.90 -13.27
CA ILE A 5 -18.52 5.02 -12.72
C ILE A 5 -17.47 5.40 -13.76
N LYS A 6 -17.65 6.56 -14.40
CA LYS A 6 -16.66 7.10 -15.33
C LYS A 6 -15.52 7.77 -14.56
N PRO A 7 -14.26 7.57 -14.94
CA PRO A 7 -13.13 8.25 -14.31
C PRO A 7 -13.18 9.74 -14.61
N TRP A 8 -12.65 10.53 -13.67
CA TRP A 8 -12.44 11.96 -13.86
C TRP A 8 -11.26 12.21 -14.80
N GLN A 9 -11.30 13.29 -15.57
CA GLN A 9 -10.22 13.66 -16.46
C GLN A 9 -9.13 14.42 -15.68
N GLU A 10 -7.89 13.95 -15.71
CA GLU A 10 -6.74 14.72 -15.23
C GLU A 10 -6.39 15.81 -16.26
N ILE A 11 -6.49 17.07 -15.85
CA ILE A 11 -6.19 18.25 -16.68
C ILE A 11 -4.72 18.63 -16.54
N SER A 12 -4.19 18.57 -15.32
CA SER A 12 -2.77 18.81 -15.05
C SER A 12 -2.33 18.10 -13.77
N ARG A 13 -1.02 17.89 -13.65
CA ARG A 13 -0.37 17.36 -12.44
C ARG A 13 0.88 18.15 -12.11
N SER A 14 1.13 18.35 -10.82
CA SER A 14 2.38 18.89 -10.29
C SER A 14 2.77 18.20 -8.99
N CYS A 15 4.07 18.19 -8.68
CA CYS A 15 4.58 17.67 -7.42
C CYS A 15 4.74 18.83 -6.44
N LEU A 16 3.97 18.80 -5.36
CA LEU A 16 4.01 19.80 -4.30
C LEU A 16 5.18 19.55 -3.33
N ALA A 17 5.43 18.28 -3.01
CA ALA A 17 6.54 17.89 -2.16
C ALA A 17 7.09 16.52 -2.57
N LYS A 18 8.42 16.44 -2.67
CA LYS A 18 9.15 15.19 -2.80
C LYS A 18 9.56 14.68 -1.41
N THR A 19 9.31 13.42 -1.10
CA THR A 19 9.79 12.82 0.15
C THR A 19 10.48 11.48 -0.11
N ARG A 20 10.94 10.82 0.97
CA ARG A 20 11.60 9.53 0.87
C ARG A 20 10.64 8.37 0.60
N VAL A 21 9.40 8.44 1.11
CA VAL A 21 8.46 7.30 1.14
C VAL A 21 7.27 7.50 0.21
N PHE A 22 6.88 8.75 -0.01
CA PHE A 22 5.80 9.13 -0.91
C PHE A 22 5.96 10.57 -1.40
N ASP A 23 5.38 10.90 -2.54
CA ASP A 23 5.32 12.26 -3.03
C ASP A 23 3.91 12.83 -2.86
N VAL A 24 3.82 14.10 -2.50
CA VAL A 24 2.55 14.82 -2.47
C VAL A 24 2.34 15.45 -3.83
N LEU A 25 1.31 15.00 -4.54
CA LEU A 25 0.92 15.54 -5.83
C LEU A 25 -0.35 16.38 -5.71
N VAL A 26 -0.42 17.41 -6.55
CA VAL A 26 -1.65 18.13 -6.85
C VAL A 26 -2.05 17.80 -8.27
N LYS A 27 -3.29 17.35 -8.43
CA LYS A 27 -3.88 17.00 -9.72
C LYS A 27 -5.12 17.84 -9.94
N ARG A 28 -5.15 18.63 -11.01
CA ARG A 28 -6.37 19.32 -11.42
C ARG A 28 -7.25 18.30 -12.14
N MET A 29 -8.41 18.00 -11.57
CA MET A 29 -9.32 16.98 -12.08
C MET A 29 -10.64 17.61 -12.52
N ARG A 30 -11.19 17.14 -13.64
CA ARG A 30 -12.52 17.52 -14.14
C ARG A 30 -13.49 16.34 -14.04
N SER A 31 -14.71 16.61 -13.56
CA SER A 31 -15.78 15.62 -13.43
C SER A 31 -16.16 15.03 -14.80
N PRO A 32 -16.70 13.79 -14.85
CA PRO A 32 -17.04 13.15 -16.12
C PRO A 32 -18.10 13.89 -16.95
N ASP A 33 -18.95 14.70 -16.31
CA ASP A 33 -19.96 15.54 -16.97
C ASP A 33 -19.46 16.97 -17.25
N GLY A 34 -18.22 17.30 -16.87
CA GLY A 34 -17.60 18.61 -17.05
C GLY A 34 -18.15 19.72 -16.15
N SER A 35 -19.07 19.41 -15.23
CA SER A 35 -19.72 20.40 -14.37
C SER A 35 -18.83 20.92 -13.23
N TYR A 36 -17.78 20.18 -12.88
CA TYR A 36 -16.89 20.49 -11.76
C TYR A 36 -15.43 20.28 -12.16
N GLU A 37 -14.56 21.19 -11.73
CA GLU A 37 -13.13 21.10 -11.93
C GLU A 37 -12.40 21.72 -10.74
N ASP A 38 -11.53 20.95 -10.10
CA ASP A 38 -10.80 21.41 -8.91
C ASP A 38 -9.48 20.66 -8.70
N ASP A 39 -8.70 21.12 -7.73
CA ASP A 39 -7.45 20.49 -7.34
C ASP A 39 -7.70 19.38 -6.30
N PHE A 40 -7.15 18.20 -6.58
CA PHE A 40 -7.17 17.05 -5.69
C PHE A 40 -5.75 16.68 -5.28
N TYR A 41 -5.59 16.28 -4.03
CA TYR A 41 -4.30 15.90 -3.46
C TYR A 41 -4.20 14.39 -3.40
N SER A 42 -3.09 13.84 -3.89
CA SER A 42 -2.82 12.40 -3.83
C SER A 42 -1.40 12.14 -3.33
N LEU A 43 -1.23 11.07 -2.58
CA LEU A 43 0.08 10.54 -2.23
C LEU A 43 0.48 9.50 -3.28
N GLU A 44 1.57 9.74 -4.00
CA GLU A 44 2.18 8.75 -4.89
C GLU A 44 3.22 7.98 -4.06
N THR A 45 3.02 6.67 -3.87
CA THR A 45 3.87 5.83 -3.02
C THR A 45 4.23 4.54 -3.74
N TYR A 46 5.19 3.80 -3.19
CA TYR A 46 5.51 2.44 -3.63
C TYR A 46 4.35 1.49 -3.35
N ASP A 47 4.33 0.35 -4.01
CA ASP A 47 3.45 -0.75 -3.59
C ASP A 47 3.97 -1.37 -2.29
N TRP A 48 3.05 -1.89 -1.48
CA TRP A 48 3.34 -2.52 -0.19
C TRP A 48 2.70 -3.89 -0.14
N ILE A 49 3.31 -4.78 0.63
CA ILE A 49 2.71 -6.06 0.99
C ILE A 49 2.32 -6.07 2.46
N ASN A 50 1.31 -6.88 2.75
CA ASN A 50 0.98 -7.33 4.09
C ASN A 50 0.87 -8.85 4.05
N VAL A 51 1.46 -9.53 5.03
CA VAL A 51 1.44 -11.00 5.11
C VAL A 51 0.63 -11.40 6.33
N ILE A 52 -0.40 -12.22 6.15
CA ILE A 52 -1.15 -12.82 7.27
C ILE A 52 -0.56 -14.22 7.53
N PRO A 53 0.39 -14.40 8.45
CA PRO A 53 1.10 -15.66 8.59
C PRO A 53 0.30 -16.55 9.53
N ILE A 54 -0.15 -17.70 9.02
CA ILE A 54 -0.94 -18.68 9.77
C ILE A 54 -0.05 -19.87 10.14
N THR A 55 0.02 -20.22 11.43
CA THR A 55 0.80 -21.37 11.92
C THR A 55 0.04 -22.70 11.72
N SER A 56 0.72 -23.83 11.96
CA SER A 56 0.07 -25.16 11.98
C SER A 56 -1.05 -25.27 13.01
N ASP A 57 -0.98 -24.46 14.07
CA ASP A 57 -1.95 -24.43 15.16
C ASP A 57 -3.08 -23.42 14.91
N LEU A 58 -3.17 -22.89 13.68
CA LEU A 58 -4.15 -21.89 13.23
C LEU A 58 -4.07 -20.55 13.98
N GLU A 59 -2.89 -20.19 14.48
CA GLU A 59 -2.63 -18.90 15.08
C GLU A 59 -2.11 -17.90 14.05
N VAL A 60 -2.42 -16.62 14.23
CA VAL A 60 -1.90 -15.52 13.40
C VAL A 60 -0.69 -14.89 14.08
N VAL A 61 0.42 -14.83 13.35
CA VAL A 61 1.63 -14.15 13.81
C VAL A 61 1.51 -12.65 13.55
N LEU A 62 1.64 -11.86 14.60
CA LEU A 62 1.59 -10.40 14.57
C LEU A 62 2.90 -9.81 15.08
N VAL A 63 3.18 -8.58 14.67
CA VAL A 63 4.32 -7.78 15.12
C VAL A 63 3.82 -6.52 15.81
N ARG A 64 4.64 -5.95 16.69
CA ARG A 64 4.36 -4.67 17.34
C ARG A 64 5.36 -3.64 16.84
N GLN A 65 4.91 -2.64 16.08
CA GLN A 65 5.78 -1.59 15.57
C GLN A 65 5.24 -0.20 15.93
N PHE A 66 6.17 0.74 16.11
CA PHE A 66 5.83 2.13 16.36
C PHE A 66 5.51 2.83 15.04
N ARG A 67 4.31 3.39 14.93
CA ARG A 67 3.87 4.13 13.74
C ARG A 67 3.96 5.62 14.00
N HIS A 68 4.80 6.32 13.23
CA HIS A 68 5.01 7.77 13.40
C HIS A 68 3.75 8.60 13.17
N GLY A 69 2.84 8.17 12.28
CA GLY A 69 1.61 8.90 11.98
C GLY A 69 0.63 8.96 13.15
N THR A 70 0.45 7.84 13.86
CA THR A 70 -0.40 7.76 15.07
C THR A 70 0.37 8.06 16.35
N ARG A 71 1.70 7.95 16.31
CA ARG A 71 2.63 8.07 17.44
C ARG A 71 2.44 7.00 18.51
N GLU A 72 2.07 5.80 18.07
CA GLU A 72 1.75 4.67 18.94
C GLU A 72 2.41 3.38 18.49
N ALA A 73 2.58 2.44 19.43
CA ALA A 73 3.00 1.07 19.14
C ALA A 73 1.77 0.20 18.84
N LEU A 74 1.52 -0.04 17.55
CA LEU A 74 0.36 -0.79 17.07
C LEU A 74 0.69 -2.27 16.93
N LEU A 75 -0.35 -3.10 17.05
CA LEU A 75 -0.26 -4.52 16.74
C LEU A 75 -0.75 -4.73 15.30
N GLU A 76 0.08 -5.34 14.47
CA GLU A 76 -0.15 -5.42 13.03
C GLU A 76 0.39 -6.71 12.43
N VAL A 77 -0.01 -6.98 11.19
CA VAL A 77 0.56 -8.05 10.39
C VAL A 77 1.93 -7.61 9.85
N PRO A 78 2.88 -8.55 9.64
CA PRO A 78 4.13 -8.22 8.99
C PRO A 78 3.92 -7.61 7.61
N GLY A 79 4.69 -6.59 7.27
CA GLY A 79 4.47 -5.87 6.02
C GLY A 79 5.53 -4.82 5.72
N GLY A 80 5.68 -4.52 4.43
CA GLY A 80 6.72 -3.61 3.99
C GLY A 80 6.60 -3.21 2.53
N ILE A 81 7.51 -2.33 2.11
CA ILE A 81 7.56 -1.78 0.76
C ILE A 81 8.08 -2.85 -0.20
N ILE A 82 7.46 -2.96 -1.38
CA ILE A 82 8.03 -3.71 -2.49
C ILE A 82 9.17 -2.88 -3.09
N ASP A 83 10.40 -3.18 -2.68
CA ASP A 83 11.61 -2.56 -3.23
C ASP A 83 12.11 -3.36 -4.45
N GLU A 84 12.23 -2.70 -5.60
CA GLU A 84 12.79 -3.28 -6.83
C GLU A 84 14.20 -3.86 -6.61
N LYS A 85 14.98 -3.30 -5.68
CA LYS A 85 16.32 -3.79 -5.34
C LYS A 85 16.33 -5.20 -4.76
N HIS A 86 15.19 -5.68 -4.24
CA HIS A 86 15.05 -6.96 -3.56
C HIS A 86 14.25 -8.01 -4.37
N GLY A 87 14.14 -7.80 -5.68
CA GLY A 87 13.47 -8.72 -6.62
C GLY A 87 12.12 -8.20 -7.13
N GLY A 88 11.56 -7.17 -6.49
CA GLY A 88 10.44 -6.37 -7.01
C GLY A 88 9.09 -7.07 -7.13
N SER A 89 8.98 -8.37 -6.84
CA SER A 89 7.70 -9.07 -6.85
C SER A 89 7.03 -9.09 -5.47
N PRO A 90 5.68 -8.99 -5.39
CA PRO A 90 4.96 -9.08 -4.12
C PRO A 90 5.28 -10.35 -3.31
N GLU A 91 5.45 -11.50 -4.00
CA GLU A 91 5.75 -12.77 -3.34
C GLU A 91 7.14 -12.77 -2.68
N GLN A 92 8.15 -12.20 -3.35
CA GLN A 92 9.51 -12.13 -2.81
C GLN A 92 9.57 -11.16 -1.62
N ALA A 93 8.93 -9.99 -1.74
CA ALA A 93 8.80 -9.04 -0.64
C ALA A 93 8.10 -9.69 0.57
N ALA A 94 7.00 -10.41 0.36
CA ALA A 94 6.29 -11.12 1.42
C ALA A 94 7.17 -12.16 2.17
N LYS A 95 7.99 -12.94 1.46
CA LYS A 95 8.92 -13.89 2.10
C LYS A 95 10.01 -13.18 2.90
N MET A 96 10.50 -12.06 2.39
CA MET A 96 11.58 -11.28 3.01
C MET A 96 11.09 -10.63 4.30
N GLU A 97 10.01 -9.85 4.24
CA GLU A 97 9.44 -9.13 5.38
C GLU A 97 9.01 -10.10 6.49
N LEU A 98 8.35 -11.21 6.13
CA LEU A 98 7.99 -12.24 7.10
C LEU A 98 9.23 -12.75 7.85
N ARG A 99 10.33 -12.99 7.15
CA ARG A 99 11.58 -13.48 7.75
C ARG A 99 12.24 -12.41 8.62
N GLU A 100 12.28 -11.17 8.16
CA GLU A 100 12.98 -10.09 8.86
C GLU A 100 12.26 -9.66 10.13
N GLU A 101 10.94 -9.56 10.09
CA GLU A 101 10.17 -9.07 11.24
C GLU A 101 9.79 -10.17 12.24
N THR A 102 9.71 -11.44 11.80
CA THR A 102 9.27 -12.55 12.66
C THR A 102 10.26 -13.70 12.80
N GLY A 103 11.32 -13.74 11.98
CA GLY A 103 12.25 -14.86 11.90
C GLY A 103 11.69 -16.11 11.20
N ARG A 104 10.45 -16.07 10.69
CA ARG A 104 9.76 -17.24 10.13
C ARG A 104 9.93 -17.35 8.61
N LYS A 105 9.68 -18.55 8.08
CA LYS A 105 9.63 -18.82 6.65
C LYS A 105 8.27 -19.39 6.31
N ALA A 106 7.64 -18.84 5.27
CA ALA A 106 6.39 -19.39 4.75
C ALA A 106 6.66 -20.72 4.02
N GLY A 107 5.83 -21.74 4.29
CA GLY A 107 5.83 -22.99 3.54
C GLY A 107 5.11 -22.85 2.18
N SER A 108 4.02 -22.09 2.16
CA SER A 108 3.30 -21.67 0.96
C SER A 108 2.84 -20.23 1.10
N LEU A 109 2.57 -19.58 -0.04
CA LEU A 109 1.96 -18.25 -0.10
C LEU A 109 0.76 -18.30 -1.03
N THR A 110 -0.25 -17.51 -0.73
CA THR A 110 -1.45 -17.35 -1.55
C THR A 110 -1.80 -15.88 -1.59
N GLU A 111 -1.89 -15.33 -2.80
CA GLU A 111 -2.31 -13.94 -3.01
C GLU A 111 -3.80 -13.80 -2.69
N LEU A 112 -4.15 -12.82 -1.86
CA LEU A 112 -5.54 -12.51 -1.51
C LEU A 112 -6.14 -11.40 -2.40
N GLY A 113 -5.28 -10.55 -2.97
CA GLY A 113 -5.65 -9.46 -3.85
C GLY A 113 -5.00 -8.14 -3.47
N TRP A 114 -5.47 -7.06 -4.09
CA TRP A 114 -4.92 -5.71 -3.97
C TRP A 114 -5.95 -4.77 -3.33
N ASN A 115 -5.48 -3.90 -2.44
CA ASN A 115 -6.28 -2.81 -1.89
C ASN A 115 -5.57 -1.47 -2.14
N HIS A 116 -6.35 -0.45 -2.51
CA HIS A 116 -5.89 0.93 -2.67
C HIS A 116 -6.61 1.79 -1.60
N PRO A 117 -6.06 1.82 -0.37
CA PRO A 117 -6.71 2.46 0.77
C PRO A 117 -6.68 4.00 0.71
#